data_AF-A0A9P5TGX6-F1
#
_entry.id   AF-A0A9P5TGX6-F1
#
_cell.length_a   1.000
_cell.length_b   1.000
_cell.length_c   1.000
_cell.angle_alpha   90.00
_cell.angle_beta   90.00
_cell.angle_gamma   90.00
#
_symmetry.space_group_name_H-M   'P 1'
#
loop_
_entity.id
_entity.type
_entity.pdbx_description
1 polymer ?
#
loop_
_entity_poly.entity_id
_entity_poly.type
_entity_poly.pdbx_seq_one_letter_code
_entity_poly.pdbx_strand_id
1 'polypeptide(L)'
;MVYPFQVLRDPQFGFNQCNSTTLGQNSNCQTLVFNGPDDFCLWGSPDTNGLIGNVEVKVVAYCTKPYHGTRLTFPGAITGLQWTKTSGYIRAVGFINHTCIGLSSTDSGGELDPHSADLQGNPLGDVAFSNGITDSDGHTLTQVFDRNASVSGNRFCFNACYNSVCSPDYCKNSCFPRVQSERVEI
;
A
#
# COMPACT_ATOMS: atom_id res chain seq x y z
N MET A 1 -5.10 -13.49 9.93
CA MET A 1 -4.90 -14.74 9.17
C MET A 1 -3.48 -14.69 8.61
N VAL A 2 -2.64 -15.69 8.88
CA VAL A 2 -1.31 -15.84 8.26
C VAL A 2 -1.49 -16.82 7.10
N TYR A 3 -1.05 -16.48 5.88
CA TYR A 3 -1.14 -17.41 4.74
C TYR A 3 -0.12 -18.55 4.92
N PRO A 4 -0.55 -19.78 5.27
CA PRO A 4 0.35 -20.80 5.79
C PRO A 4 0.88 -21.75 4.71
N PHE A 5 0.47 -21.61 3.45
CA PHE A 5 0.80 -22.53 2.37
C PHE A 5 1.83 -21.92 1.41
N GLN A 6 2.89 -22.68 1.13
CA GLN A 6 3.89 -22.33 0.13
C GLN A 6 3.32 -22.67 -1.26
N VAL A 7 2.72 -21.69 -1.93
CA VAL A 7 2.31 -21.83 -3.33
C VAL A 7 3.18 -20.87 -4.13
N LEU A 8 4.23 -21.41 -4.77
CA LEU A 8 5.23 -20.69 -5.59
C LEU A 8 6.18 -19.71 -4.84
N ARG A 9 5.81 -19.19 -3.66
CA ARG A 9 6.63 -18.29 -2.82
C ARG A 9 6.67 -18.76 -1.37
N ASP A 10 7.64 -18.27 -0.60
CA ASP A 10 7.72 -18.48 0.86
C ASP A 10 6.43 -18.01 1.57
N PRO A 11 6.11 -18.56 2.76
CA PRO A 11 4.95 -18.12 3.54
C PRO A 11 4.94 -16.60 3.78
N GLN A 12 3.77 -16.08 4.16
CA GLN A 12 3.61 -14.68 4.54
C GLN A 12 4.72 -14.27 5.53
N PHE A 13 5.48 -13.22 5.19
CA PHE A 13 6.60 -12.75 6.02
C PHE A 13 6.15 -12.20 7.37
N GLY A 14 5.04 -11.45 7.36
CA GLY A 14 4.53 -10.74 8.52
C GLY A 14 3.24 -11.34 9.08
N PHE A 15 2.42 -10.47 9.67
CA PHE A 15 1.16 -10.85 10.28
C PHE A 15 0.08 -9.78 10.05
N ASN A 16 -1.17 -10.19 10.19
CA ASN A 16 -2.33 -9.33 10.00
C ASN A 16 -3.05 -8.93 11.31
N GLN A 17 -2.59 -9.45 12.45
CA GLN A 17 -3.09 -9.03 13.77
C GLN A 17 -2.26 -7.86 14.28
N CYS A 18 -2.70 -6.64 13.99
CA CYS A 18 -1.95 -5.43 14.28
C CYS A 18 -2.66 -4.64 15.38
N ASN A 19 -1.98 -4.44 16.50
CA ASN A 19 -2.52 -3.76 17.68
C ASN A 19 -1.39 -3.09 18.49
N SER A 20 -1.69 -2.62 19.69
CA SER A 20 -0.71 -1.93 20.54
C SER A 20 0.54 -2.75 20.86
N THR A 21 0.49 -4.08 20.86
CA THR A 21 1.66 -4.94 21.12
C THR A 21 2.58 -5.08 19.91
N THR A 22 2.08 -4.77 18.72
CA THR A 22 2.85 -4.85 17.47
C THR A 22 3.26 -3.47 16.96
N LEU A 23 2.87 -2.39 17.63
CA LEU A 23 3.22 -1.02 17.28
C LEU A 23 4.73 -0.78 17.45
N GLY A 24 5.35 -0.17 16.43
CA GLY A 24 6.73 0.30 16.51
C GLY A 24 7.55 0.00 15.25
N GLN A 25 8.78 0.50 15.22
CA GLN A 25 9.62 0.45 14.01
C GLN A 25 10.03 -0.97 13.57
N ASN A 26 9.92 -1.94 14.48
CA ASN A 26 10.21 -3.36 14.21
C ASN A 26 8.95 -4.17 13.86
N SER A 27 7.79 -3.53 13.71
CA SER A 27 6.53 -4.21 13.37
C SER A 27 6.62 -4.90 12.02
N ASN A 28 6.15 -6.15 11.95
CA ASN A 28 5.94 -6.86 10.68
C ASN A 28 4.45 -6.95 10.33
N CYS A 29 3.66 -5.97 10.78
CA CYS A 29 2.27 -5.86 10.37
C CYS A 29 2.15 -5.65 8.86
N GLN A 30 1.36 -6.47 8.18
CA GLN A 30 1.08 -6.33 6.74
C GLN A 30 -0.35 -5.84 6.45
N THR A 31 -1.19 -5.73 7.49
CA THR A 31 -2.46 -5.01 7.43
C THR A 31 -2.20 -3.51 7.35
N LEU A 32 -2.84 -2.82 6.41
CA LEU A 32 -2.81 -1.37 6.35
C LEU A 32 -4.20 -0.77 6.53
N VAL A 33 -4.25 0.47 7.01
CA VAL A 33 -5.47 1.26 7.16
C VAL A 33 -5.40 2.49 6.26
N PHE A 34 -6.49 2.82 5.57
CA PHE A 34 -6.53 3.90 4.58
C PHE A 34 -7.82 4.73 4.73
N ASN A 35 -7.94 5.49 5.82
CA ASN A 35 -9.17 6.17 6.21
C ASN A 35 -9.32 7.53 5.55
N GLY A 36 -8.25 8.33 5.53
CA GLY A 36 -8.30 9.72 5.11
C GLY A 36 -6.92 10.35 4.94
N PRO A 37 -6.85 11.63 4.53
CA PRO A 37 -5.57 12.31 4.27
C PRO A 37 -4.67 12.43 5.50
N ASP A 38 -5.25 12.44 6.70
CA ASP A 38 -4.49 12.49 7.95
C ASP A 38 -4.25 11.11 8.58
N ASP A 39 -5.00 10.09 8.15
CA ASP A 39 -5.00 8.76 8.77
C ASP A 39 -4.95 7.68 7.69
N PHE A 40 -3.73 7.37 7.26
CA PHE A 40 -3.49 6.33 6.28
C PHE A 40 -2.13 5.68 6.44
N CYS A 41 -1.97 4.57 5.74
CA CYS A 41 -0.77 3.76 5.75
C CYS A 41 -0.33 3.47 4.31
N LEU A 42 0.97 3.22 4.14
CA LEU A 42 1.57 2.74 2.90
C LEU A 42 2.39 1.49 3.20
N TRP A 43 2.51 0.60 2.22
CA TRP A 43 3.47 -0.50 2.33
C TRP A 43 4.88 -0.02 1.98
N GLY A 44 5.85 -0.44 2.79
CA GLY A 44 7.26 -0.14 2.64
C GLY A 44 8.15 -1.34 2.96
N SER A 45 9.46 -1.19 2.76
CA SER A 45 10.39 -2.29 3.00
C SER A 45 10.49 -2.63 4.49
N PRO A 46 10.49 -3.91 4.88
CA PRO A 46 10.82 -4.30 6.24
C PRO A 46 12.31 -4.09 6.56
N ASP A 47 13.15 -4.06 5.53
CA ASP A 47 14.61 -3.90 5.63
C ASP A 47 15.01 -2.44 5.44
N THR A 48 16.22 -2.09 5.86
CA THR A 48 16.81 -0.78 5.54
C THR A 48 17.35 -0.79 4.12
N ASN A 49 17.11 0.28 3.35
CA ASN A 49 17.53 0.44 1.95
C ASN A 49 17.01 -0.68 1.02
N GLY A 50 15.80 -1.19 1.28
CA GLY A 50 15.18 -2.17 0.40
C GLY A 50 14.86 -1.59 -0.98
N LEU A 51 15.00 -2.40 -2.02
CA LEU A 51 14.47 -2.09 -3.34
C LEU A 51 13.08 -2.71 -3.45
N ILE A 52 12.06 -1.92 -3.76
CA ILE A 52 10.66 -2.37 -3.69
C ILE A 52 10.46 -3.61 -4.55
N GLY A 53 10.99 -3.64 -5.78
CA GLY A 53 10.90 -4.78 -6.70
C GLY A 53 11.53 -6.07 -6.19
N ASN A 54 12.41 -6.00 -5.18
CA ASN A 54 13.01 -7.18 -4.53
C ASN A 54 12.27 -7.60 -3.26
N VAL A 55 11.47 -6.70 -2.67
CA VAL A 55 10.83 -6.92 -1.37
C VAL A 55 9.30 -6.90 -1.43
N GLU A 56 8.69 -6.80 -2.63
CA GLU A 56 7.24 -6.69 -2.83
C GLU A 56 6.44 -7.72 -2.02
N VAL A 57 6.96 -8.96 -1.91
CA VAL A 57 6.36 -10.06 -1.12
C VAL A 57 6.25 -9.80 0.37
N LYS A 58 7.20 -9.05 0.93
CA LYS A 58 7.44 -8.96 2.37
C LYS A 58 7.29 -7.54 2.91
N VAL A 59 6.80 -6.61 2.11
CA VAL A 59 6.52 -5.25 2.57
C VAL A 59 5.54 -5.24 3.74
N VAL A 60 5.71 -4.24 4.60
CA VAL A 60 4.98 -4.06 5.86
C VAL A 60 4.38 -2.66 5.91
N ALA A 61 3.34 -2.47 6.69
CA ALA A 61 2.61 -1.22 6.76
C ALA A 61 3.36 -0.17 7.59
N TYR A 62 3.43 1.05 7.05
CA TYR A 62 3.88 2.27 7.68
C TYR A 62 2.71 3.26 7.73
N CYS A 63 2.28 3.65 8.94
CA CYS A 63 1.13 4.52 9.12
C CYS A 63 1.51 5.91 9.62
N THR A 64 0.69 6.90 9.25
CA THR A 64 0.80 8.27 9.74
C THR A 64 0.41 8.42 11.21
N LYS A 65 -0.32 7.43 11.77
CA LYS A 65 -0.90 7.48 13.11
C LYS A 65 -0.41 6.34 14.02
N PRO A 66 -0.15 6.63 15.32
CA PRO A 66 0.47 5.68 16.23
C PRO A 66 -0.52 4.74 16.95
N TYR A 67 -1.57 4.30 16.26
CA TYR A 67 -2.61 3.45 16.85
C TYR A 67 -3.07 2.28 15.98
N HIS A 68 -2.45 2.07 14.81
CA HIS A 68 -2.78 0.94 13.92
C HIS A 68 -1.94 -0.33 14.17
N GLY A 69 -1.01 -0.28 15.13
CA GLY A 69 -0.16 -1.44 15.45
C GLY A 69 0.91 -1.77 14.40
N THR A 70 1.26 -0.77 13.59
CA THR A 70 2.18 -0.85 12.44
C THR A 70 3.50 -0.13 12.73
N ARG A 71 4.37 -0.01 11.72
CA ARG A 71 5.47 0.95 11.75
C ARG A 71 4.94 2.37 11.59
N LEU A 72 5.68 3.36 12.06
CA LEU A 72 5.33 4.76 11.88
C LEU A 72 6.10 5.36 10.72
N THR A 73 5.42 6.15 9.89
CA THR A 73 6.13 7.07 9.00
C THR A 73 6.81 8.15 9.83
N PHE A 74 8.06 8.47 9.51
CA PHE A 74 8.76 9.57 10.19
C PHE A 74 8.09 10.94 9.91
N PRO A 75 8.13 11.89 10.85
CA PRO A 75 7.70 13.26 10.59
C PRO A 75 8.40 13.84 9.35
N GLY A 76 7.62 14.47 8.46
CA GLY A 76 8.16 15.01 7.21
C GLY A 76 8.42 13.99 6.11
N ALA A 77 8.04 12.71 6.30
CA ALA A 77 8.15 11.70 5.25
C ALA A 77 7.36 12.08 4.00
N ILE A 78 6.13 12.57 4.17
CA ILE A 78 5.25 13.00 3.09
C ILE A 78 5.35 14.52 2.97
N THR A 79 5.80 15.01 1.81
CA THR A 79 6.03 16.44 1.56
C THR A 79 4.96 17.07 0.66
N GLY A 80 4.10 16.25 0.07
CA GLY A 80 2.92 16.71 -0.67
C GLY A 80 1.92 15.57 -0.78
N LEU A 81 0.64 15.90 -0.67
CA LEU A 81 -0.46 14.93 -0.73
C LEU A 81 -1.64 15.53 -1.49
N GLN A 82 -2.08 14.81 -2.52
CA GLN A 82 -3.38 14.99 -3.16
C GLN A 82 -4.27 13.82 -2.73
N TRP A 83 -5.35 14.14 -2.04
CA TRP A 83 -6.41 13.19 -1.71
C TRP A 83 -7.58 13.37 -2.66
N THR A 84 -8.01 12.29 -3.31
CA THR A 84 -9.12 12.29 -4.26
C THR A 84 -10.19 11.31 -3.79
N LYS A 85 -11.44 11.76 -3.75
CA LYS A 85 -12.61 10.91 -3.53
C LYS A 85 -13.48 10.95 -4.79
N THR A 86 -13.83 9.79 -5.30
CA THR A 86 -14.71 9.64 -6.47
C THR A 86 -15.94 8.81 -6.10
N SER A 87 -16.79 8.51 -7.08
CA SER A 87 -17.90 7.57 -6.90
C SER A 87 -17.46 6.11 -6.78
N GLY A 88 -16.18 5.77 -7.02
CA GLY A 88 -15.71 4.39 -6.99
C GLY A 88 -14.41 4.14 -6.22
N TYR A 89 -13.72 5.16 -5.75
CA TYR A 89 -12.50 4.99 -4.95
C TYR A 89 -12.15 6.23 -4.13
N ILE A 90 -11.33 6.01 -3.11
CA ILE A 90 -10.47 7.04 -2.51
C ILE A 90 -9.03 6.80 -2.93
N ARG A 91 -8.29 7.88 -3.17
CA ARG A 91 -6.91 7.83 -3.65
C ARG A 91 -6.03 8.85 -2.96
N ALA A 92 -4.82 8.46 -2.62
CA ALA A 92 -3.74 9.35 -2.24
C ALA A 92 -2.65 9.28 -3.32
N VAL A 93 -2.24 10.44 -3.83
CA VAL A 93 -1.02 10.60 -4.65
C VAL A 93 -0.17 11.63 -3.94
N GLY A 94 1.12 11.37 -3.78
CA GLY A 94 1.96 12.30 -3.04
C GLY A 94 3.44 12.12 -3.26
N PHE A 95 4.20 13.07 -2.73
CA PHE A 95 5.65 13.00 -2.63
C PHE A 95 6.03 12.40 -1.27
N ILE A 96 6.96 11.46 -1.29
CA ILE A 96 7.44 10.78 -0.09
C ILE A 96 8.95 10.58 -0.15
N ASN A 97 9.62 10.78 0.98
CA ASN A 97 10.98 10.33 1.16
C ASN A 97 11.00 8.80 1.35
N HIS A 98 11.50 8.07 0.36
CA HIS A 98 11.56 6.60 0.35
C HIS A 98 12.23 6.02 1.60
N THR A 99 13.27 6.67 2.12
CA THR A 99 13.99 6.17 3.30
C THR A 99 13.11 6.14 4.55
N CYS A 100 12.04 6.94 4.58
CA CYS A 100 11.10 6.96 5.69
C CYS A 100 10.18 5.73 5.76
N ILE A 101 10.16 4.91 4.71
CA ILE A 101 9.42 3.65 4.63
C ILE A 101 10.38 2.47 4.31
N GLY A 102 11.64 2.59 4.70
CA GLY A 102 12.67 1.54 4.56
C GLY A 102 13.22 1.36 3.15
N LEU A 103 12.72 2.10 2.15
CA LEU A 103 13.17 1.96 0.78
C LEU A 103 14.48 2.71 0.52
N SER A 104 15.26 2.22 -0.44
CA SER A 104 16.45 2.92 -0.93
C SER A 104 16.05 4.26 -1.55
N SER A 105 16.90 5.28 -1.36
CA SER A 105 16.78 6.57 -2.06
C SER A 105 16.96 6.44 -3.58
N THR A 106 17.56 5.34 -4.03
CA THR A 106 17.78 5.02 -5.45
C THR A 106 16.76 4.03 -6.01
N ASP A 107 15.71 3.70 -5.26
CA ASP A 107 14.69 2.76 -5.70
C ASP A 107 13.95 3.27 -6.96
N SER A 108 13.92 2.43 -8.00
CA SER A 108 13.27 2.75 -9.27
C SER A 108 11.74 2.72 -9.20
N GLY A 109 11.21 2.10 -8.15
CA GLY A 109 9.80 1.89 -7.94
C GLY A 109 9.29 0.51 -8.33
N GLY A 110 8.01 0.29 -8.02
CA GLY A 110 7.30 -0.98 -8.20
C GLY A 110 5.81 -0.82 -7.92
N GLU A 111 5.05 -1.83 -8.36
CA GLU A 111 3.60 -1.89 -8.22
C GLU A 111 3.23 -3.00 -7.24
N LEU A 112 2.48 -2.65 -6.22
CA LEU A 112 1.90 -3.57 -5.27
C LEU A 112 0.45 -3.71 -5.65
N ASP A 113 0.09 -4.84 -6.27
CA ASP A 113 -1.24 -5.15 -6.80
C ASP A 113 -1.82 -6.42 -6.07
N PRO A 114 -3.14 -6.54 -5.80
CA PRO A 114 -3.70 -7.67 -5.02
C PRO A 114 -3.88 -8.91 -5.92
N HIS A 115 -3.79 -8.71 -7.23
CA HIS A 115 -3.92 -9.66 -8.31
C HIS A 115 -2.57 -9.82 -9.00
N SER A 116 -1.50 -9.90 -8.19
CA SER A 116 -0.12 -10.04 -8.63
C SER A 116 0.01 -11.12 -9.71
N ALA A 117 1.16 -11.23 -10.38
CA ALA A 117 1.33 -12.21 -11.45
C ALA A 117 0.91 -13.66 -11.11
N ASP A 118 0.89 -14.02 -9.81
CA ASP A 118 0.45 -15.30 -9.25
C ASP A 118 -0.91 -15.27 -8.52
N LEU A 119 -1.63 -14.14 -8.54
CA LEU A 119 -2.93 -13.89 -7.91
C LEU A 119 -2.95 -14.00 -6.39
N GLN A 120 -1.80 -13.83 -5.72
CA GLN A 120 -1.67 -13.97 -4.26
C GLN A 120 -1.46 -12.64 -3.52
N GLY A 121 -1.36 -11.53 -4.26
CA GLY A 121 -1.14 -10.20 -3.71
C GLY A 121 0.32 -9.91 -3.39
N ASN A 122 0.67 -8.62 -3.48
CA ASN A 122 1.93 -8.07 -3.00
C ASN A 122 1.63 -6.91 -2.03
N PRO A 123 1.95 -7.02 -0.72
CA PRO A 123 2.61 -8.16 -0.08
C PRO A 123 1.77 -9.43 -0.04
N LEU A 124 2.41 -10.58 0.16
CA LEU A 124 1.69 -11.85 0.26
C LEU A 124 0.79 -11.84 1.51
N GLY A 125 -0.49 -12.12 1.32
CA GLY A 125 -1.48 -12.12 2.40
C GLY A 125 -1.79 -10.73 2.95
N ASP A 126 -1.59 -9.69 2.13
CA ASP A 126 -1.94 -8.32 2.48
C ASP A 126 -3.45 -8.14 2.66
N VAL A 127 -3.81 -7.25 3.59
CA VAL A 127 -5.20 -6.80 3.76
C VAL A 127 -5.20 -5.31 4.01
N ALA A 128 -6.13 -4.61 3.35
CA ALA A 128 -6.35 -3.19 3.54
C ALA A 128 -7.73 -2.97 4.16
N PHE A 129 -7.83 -2.04 5.10
CA PHE A 129 -9.08 -1.62 5.70
C PHE A 129 -9.27 -0.11 5.57
N SER A 130 -10.51 0.32 5.51
CA SER A 130 -10.86 1.74 5.47
C SER A 130 -12.24 1.97 6.08
N ASN A 131 -12.38 3.07 6.81
CA ASN A 131 -13.69 3.65 7.12
C ASN A 131 -14.04 4.86 6.22
N GLY A 132 -13.17 5.21 5.27
CA GLY A 132 -13.37 6.33 4.34
C GLY A 132 -14.07 5.95 3.03
N ILE A 133 -14.22 4.65 2.77
CA ILE A 133 -14.95 4.10 1.61
C ILE A 133 -16.46 4.14 1.82
N THR A 134 -17.23 4.09 0.74
CA THR A 134 -18.70 4.11 0.81
C THR A 134 -19.29 2.82 1.38
N ASP A 135 -18.52 1.74 1.41
CA ASP A 135 -18.93 0.45 1.99
C ASP A 135 -18.78 0.43 3.53
N SER A 136 -18.36 1.54 4.14
CA SER A 136 -18.29 1.75 5.59
C SER A 136 -19.36 2.74 6.04
N ASP A 137 -19.76 2.65 7.31
CA ASP A 137 -20.61 3.62 8.01
C ASP A 137 -19.86 4.90 8.43
N GLY A 138 -18.57 5.03 8.07
CA GLY A 138 -17.70 6.14 8.47
C GLY A 138 -16.96 5.92 9.79
N HIS A 139 -17.22 4.79 10.48
CA HIS A 139 -16.65 4.49 11.79
C HIS A 139 -15.99 3.10 11.81
N THR A 140 -16.70 2.10 11.32
CA THR A 140 -16.29 0.71 11.27
C THR A 140 -15.31 0.50 10.12
N LEU A 141 -14.15 -0.10 10.43
CA LEU A 141 -13.19 -0.50 9.41
C LEU A 141 -13.78 -1.60 8.53
N THR A 142 -13.98 -1.30 7.26
CA THR A 142 -14.42 -2.25 6.24
C THR A 142 -13.20 -2.67 5.40
N GLN A 143 -13.10 -3.95 5.08
CA GLN A 143 -12.02 -4.45 4.24
C GLN A 143 -12.17 -3.90 2.81
N VAL A 144 -11.05 -3.46 2.22
CA VAL A 144 -10.95 -3.06 0.82
C VAL A 144 -10.40 -4.26 0.05
N PHE A 145 -11.20 -4.86 -0.82
CA PHE A 145 -10.77 -6.04 -1.60
C PHE A 145 -9.95 -5.62 -2.82
N ASP A 146 -10.40 -4.58 -3.51
CA ASP A 146 -9.74 -4.04 -4.68
C ASP A 146 -8.95 -2.79 -4.32
N ARG A 147 -7.63 -2.88 -4.46
CA ARG A 147 -6.69 -1.79 -4.20
C ARG A 147 -5.55 -1.79 -5.20
N ASN A 148 -4.89 -0.66 -5.39
CA ASN A 148 -3.62 -0.61 -6.09
C ASN A 148 -2.67 0.36 -5.38
N ALA A 149 -1.40 -0.02 -5.24
CA ALA A 149 -0.39 0.82 -4.66
C ALA A 149 0.85 0.84 -5.55
N SER A 150 1.54 1.96 -5.58
CA SER A 150 2.80 2.10 -6.31
C SER A 150 3.69 3.11 -5.62
N VAL A 151 4.98 2.85 -5.65
CA VAL A 151 6.01 3.77 -5.20
C VAL A 151 7.03 3.90 -6.33
N SER A 152 7.43 5.12 -6.69
CA SER A 152 8.45 5.35 -7.73
C SER A 152 8.94 6.80 -7.69
N GLY A 153 10.26 6.99 -7.74
CA GLY A 153 10.87 8.31 -7.88
C GLY A 153 10.43 9.33 -6.82
N ASN A 154 10.50 8.97 -5.54
CA ASN A 154 10.04 9.78 -4.40
C ASN A 154 8.56 10.19 -4.47
N ARG A 155 7.75 9.37 -5.12
CA ARG A 155 6.29 9.52 -5.18
C ARG A 155 5.63 8.22 -4.79
N PHE A 156 4.44 8.34 -4.23
CA PHE A 156 3.57 7.19 -4.00
C PHE A 156 2.20 7.44 -4.59
N CYS A 157 1.51 6.34 -4.85
CA CYS A 157 0.09 6.33 -5.05
C CYS A 157 -0.53 5.15 -4.33
N PHE A 158 -1.70 5.38 -3.75
CA PHE A 158 -2.53 4.34 -3.19
C PHE A 158 -3.99 4.60 -3.58
N ASN A 159 -4.65 3.57 -4.10
CA ASN A 159 -6.05 3.58 -4.48
C ASN A 159 -6.79 2.50 -3.69
N ALA A 160 -7.77 2.89 -2.88
CA ALA A 160 -8.72 1.97 -2.25
C ALA A 160 -10.07 2.10 -2.95
N CYS A 161 -10.49 1.03 -3.59
CA CYS A 161 -11.67 1.00 -4.43
C CYS A 161 -12.88 0.47 -3.66
N TYR A 162 -14.06 0.97 -3.99
CA TYR A 162 -15.28 0.63 -3.27
C TYR A 162 -15.76 -0.75 -3.71
N ASN A 163 -16.00 -1.62 -2.74
CA ASN A 163 -16.38 -3.02 -2.99
C ASN A 163 -17.73 -3.13 -3.70
N SER A 164 -18.60 -2.13 -3.55
CA SER A 164 -19.89 -2.03 -4.23
C SER A 164 -19.79 -1.71 -5.72
N VAL A 165 -18.62 -1.35 -6.24
CA VAL A 165 -18.42 -1.04 -7.66
C VAL A 165 -17.93 -2.29 -8.40
N CYS A 166 -18.73 -2.75 -9.37
CA CYS A 166 -18.44 -3.95 -10.14
C CYS A 166 -18.07 -3.67 -11.60
N SER A 167 -17.91 -2.40 -12.01
CA SER A 167 -17.55 -2.09 -13.39
C SER A 167 -16.13 -2.59 -13.69
N PRO A 168 -15.87 -3.21 -14.85
CA PRO A 168 -14.52 -3.57 -15.24
C PRO A 168 -13.58 -2.38 -15.12
N ASP A 169 -12.31 -2.65 -14.77
CA ASP A 169 -11.23 -1.67 -14.81
C ASP A 169 -11.29 -0.51 -13.80
N TYR A 170 -12.32 -0.44 -12.96
CA TYR A 170 -12.52 0.68 -12.02
C TYR A 170 -11.37 0.87 -11.02
N CYS A 171 -10.68 -0.22 -10.69
CA CYS A 171 -9.55 -0.22 -9.76
C CYS A 171 -8.17 -0.37 -10.44
N LYS A 172 -8.07 -0.09 -11.75
CA LYS A 172 -6.78 -0.13 -12.45
C LYS A 172 -5.79 0.88 -11.87
N ASN A 173 -4.52 0.47 -11.84
CA ASN A 173 -3.42 1.40 -11.62
C ASN A 173 -3.40 2.45 -12.73
N SER A 174 -3.62 3.70 -12.35
CA SER A 174 -3.61 4.87 -13.23
C SER A 174 -2.76 6.00 -12.64
N CYS A 175 -2.00 5.71 -11.59
CA CYS A 175 -1.32 6.71 -10.80
C CYS A 175 -0.05 7.25 -11.47
N PHE A 176 0.66 6.35 -12.12
CA PHE A 176 1.79 6.68 -12.97
C PHE A 176 1.45 6.06 -14.33
N PRO A 177 1.21 6.85 -15.39
CA PRO A 177 1.18 6.25 -16.71
C PRO A 177 2.49 5.48 -16.85
N ARG A 178 2.42 4.19 -17.19
CA ARG A 178 3.62 3.47 -17.65
C ARG A 178 4.28 4.42 -18.64
N VAL A 179 5.52 4.82 -18.38
CA VAL A 179 6.38 5.27 -19.46
C VAL A 179 6.60 4.01 -20.29
N GLN A 180 5.61 3.61 -21.09
CA GLN A 180 5.93 3.00 -22.35
C GLN A 180 6.81 4.05 -23.00
N SER A 181 8.07 3.70 -23.22
CA SER A 181 8.88 4.36 -24.22
C SER A 181 8.03 4.44 -25.48
N GLU A 182 7.31 5.55 -25.68
CA GLU A 182 6.95 5.99 -27.01
C GLU A 182 8.29 6.20 -27.70
N ARG A 183 8.71 5.20 -28.49
CA ARG A 183 9.55 5.51 -29.63
C ARG A 183 8.73 6.51 -30.43
N VAL A 184 9.15 7.76 -30.35
CA VAL A 184 8.92 8.70 -31.43
C VAL A 184 9.69 8.12 -32.62
N GLU A 185 9.00 7.34 -33.45
CA GLU A 185 9.48 7.11 -34.81
C GLU A 185 9.35 8.45 -35.53
N ILE A 186 10.51 8.97 -35.95
CA ILE A 186 10.64 9.99 -36.99
C ILE A 186 10.64 9.26 -38.32
#